data_AF-A0A3A4WHC5-F1
#
_entry.id   AF-A0A3A4WHC5-F1
#
_cell.length_a   1.000
_cell.length_b   1.000
_cell.length_c   1.000
_cell.angle_alpha   90.00
_cell.angle_beta   90.00
_cell.angle_gamma   90.00
#
_symmetry.space_group_name_H-M   'P 1'
#
loop_
_entity.id
_entity.type
_entity.pdbx_description
1 polymer ?
#
loop_
_entity_poly.entity_id
_entity_poly.type
_entity_poly.pdbx_seq_one_letter_code
_entity_poly.pdbx_strand_id
1 'polypeptide(L)'
;MRPSPLKAELVILENIVELRLESAAAAMKHFGVALRKRRIEAIAGVIEKEATSSRSIGDIRIAERLERRARAIRIFYDHGLDTVRLVPPVDLQEGYRGKILLVSVSGGAAGGITCLRSGDLWHEEILMSAAEEIRDLGFEHAAVDSAGGASVRFDADGTIRIYGTSDSFGECDKTIASDLIGRSFPERRIVVE
;
A
#
# COMPACT_ATOMS: atom_id res chain seq x y z
N MET A 1 19.27 -22.47 -21.62
CA MET A 1 18.58 -23.66 -21.07
C MET A 1 17.44 -23.18 -20.18
N ARG A 2 16.20 -23.67 -20.36
CA ARG A 2 15.13 -23.40 -19.39
C ARG A 2 15.41 -24.23 -18.12
N PRO A 3 15.31 -23.65 -16.91
CA PRO A 3 15.47 -24.41 -15.68
C PRO A 3 14.40 -25.50 -15.57
N SER A 4 14.67 -26.54 -14.79
CA SER A 4 13.65 -27.56 -14.50
C SER A 4 12.45 -26.91 -13.80
N PRO A 5 11.23 -27.48 -13.94
CA PRO A 5 10.03 -26.92 -13.31
C PRO A 5 10.16 -26.69 -11.81
N LEU A 6 10.87 -27.60 -11.10
CA LEU A 6 11.13 -27.48 -9.67
C LEU A 6 12.03 -26.28 -9.33
N LYS A 7 13.07 -26.01 -10.14
CA LYS A 7 13.94 -24.85 -9.95
C LYS A 7 13.20 -23.54 -10.24
N ALA A 8 12.35 -23.53 -11.26
CA ALA A 8 11.52 -22.37 -11.57
C ALA A 8 10.53 -22.05 -10.43
N GLU A 9 9.85 -23.07 -9.89
CA GLU A 9 8.93 -22.90 -8.76
C GLU A 9 9.65 -22.37 -7.51
N LEU A 10 10.86 -22.86 -7.22
CA LEU A 10 11.67 -22.38 -6.09
C LEU A 10 11.96 -20.87 -6.20
N VAL A 11 12.46 -20.42 -7.35
CA VAL A 11 12.76 -19.00 -7.59
C VAL A 11 11.52 -18.12 -7.40
N ILE A 12 10.36 -18.58 -7.88
CA ILE A 12 9.11 -17.83 -7.71
C ILE A 12 8.74 -17.75 -6.22
N LEU A 13 8.84 -18.85 -5.48
CA LEU A 13 8.50 -18.89 -4.06
C LEU A 13 9.47 -18.05 -3.21
N GLU A 14 10.77 -18.05 -3.54
CA GLU A 14 11.76 -17.18 -2.89
C GLU A 14 11.39 -15.70 -3.06
N ASN A 15 10.98 -15.30 -4.26
CA ASN A 15 10.50 -13.94 -4.48
C ASN A 15 9.24 -13.62 -3.67
N ILE A 16 8.28 -14.53 -3.58
CA ILE A 16 7.06 -14.32 -2.79
C ILE A 16 7.36 -14.21 -1.29
N VAL A 17 8.26 -15.06 -0.76
CA VAL A 17 8.67 -15.03 0.65
C VAL A 17 9.37 -13.71 0.99
N GLU A 18 10.17 -13.17 0.06
CA GLU A 18 10.83 -11.88 0.22
C GLU A 18 9.93 -10.68 -0.14
N LEU A 19 8.65 -10.91 -0.47
CA LEU A 19 7.70 -9.89 -0.93
C LEU A 19 8.21 -9.11 -2.16
N ARG A 20 8.88 -9.78 -3.08
CA ARG A 20 9.27 -9.26 -4.40
C ARG A 20 8.25 -9.70 -5.45
N LEU A 21 7.05 -9.13 -5.40
CA LEU A 21 5.92 -9.64 -6.20
C LEU A 21 6.05 -9.27 -7.68
N GLU A 22 6.77 -8.18 -8.02
CA GLU A 22 7.11 -7.87 -9.41
C GLU A 22 8.03 -8.94 -10.01
N SER A 23 9.08 -9.29 -9.28
CA SER A 23 10.01 -10.35 -9.66
C SER A 23 9.33 -11.71 -9.71
N ALA A 24 8.43 -12.01 -8.77
CA ALA A 24 7.64 -13.25 -8.80
C ALA A 24 6.76 -13.32 -10.05
N ALA A 25 6.05 -12.23 -10.40
CA ALA A 25 5.23 -12.15 -11.59
C ALA A 25 6.05 -12.33 -12.88
N ALA A 26 7.20 -11.66 -12.96
CA ALA A 26 8.12 -11.77 -14.09
C ALA A 26 8.64 -13.22 -14.23
N ALA A 27 9.02 -13.87 -13.13
CA ALA A 27 9.48 -15.25 -13.12
C ALA A 27 8.36 -16.23 -13.51
N MET A 28 7.14 -16.07 -12.98
CA MET A 28 5.97 -16.87 -13.36
C MET A 28 5.71 -16.80 -14.88
N LYS A 29 5.73 -15.58 -15.44
CA LYS A 29 5.56 -15.35 -16.88
C LYS A 29 6.70 -15.96 -17.70
N HIS A 30 7.95 -15.77 -17.27
CA HIS A 30 9.13 -16.25 -17.99
C HIS A 30 9.21 -17.79 -18.03
N PHE A 31 8.90 -18.45 -16.91
CA PHE A 31 8.96 -19.91 -16.82
C PHE A 31 7.67 -20.62 -17.22
N GLY A 32 6.54 -19.90 -17.32
CA GLY A 32 5.23 -20.49 -17.59
C GLY A 32 4.74 -21.39 -16.44
N VAL A 33 5.05 -21.03 -15.20
CA VAL A 33 4.74 -21.81 -14.01
C VAL A 33 3.61 -21.14 -13.23
N ALA A 34 2.57 -21.92 -12.93
CA ALA A 34 1.50 -21.54 -12.01
C ALA A 34 1.74 -22.17 -10.64
N LEU A 35 1.56 -21.38 -9.58
CA LEU A 35 1.72 -21.85 -8.21
C LEU A 35 0.43 -22.52 -7.70
N ARG A 36 0.60 -23.49 -6.81
CA ARG A 36 -0.52 -24.14 -6.13
C ARG A 36 -1.03 -23.25 -5.00
N LYS A 37 -2.34 -23.01 -4.94
CA LYS A 37 -3.01 -22.23 -3.87
C LYS A 37 -2.53 -22.61 -2.47
N ARG A 38 -2.46 -23.92 -2.18
CA ARG A 38 -2.02 -24.42 -0.87
C ARG A 38 -0.64 -23.91 -0.43
N ARG A 39 0.30 -23.71 -1.36
CA ARG A 39 1.63 -23.17 -1.02
C ARG A 39 1.56 -21.70 -0.64
N ILE A 40 0.76 -20.93 -1.38
CA ILE A 40 0.54 -19.51 -1.11
C ILE A 40 -0.16 -19.31 0.23
N GLU A 41 -1.21 -20.07 0.50
CA GLU A 41 -1.90 -20.04 1.80
C GLU A 41 -0.98 -20.45 2.95
N ALA A 42 -0.06 -21.40 2.72
CA ALA A 42 0.92 -21.77 3.72
C ALA A 42 1.89 -20.61 4.03
N ILE A 43 2.37 -19.89 3.00
CA ILE A 43 3.25 -18.72 3.19
C ILE A 43 2.49 -17.60 3.91
N ALA A 44 1.31 -17.22 3.42
CA ALA A 44 0.50 -16.17 4.04
C ALA A 44 0.14 -16.52 5.49
N GLY A 45 -0.22 -17.77 5.76
CA GLY A 45 -0.56 -18.24 7.11
C GLY A 45 0.63 -18.27 8.08
N VAL A 46 1.87 -18.43 7.60
CA VAL A 46 3.07 -18.27 8.44
C VAL A 46 3.24 -16.80 8.82
N ILE A 47 3.13 -15.89 7.86
CA ILE A 47 3.26 -14.44 8.07
C ILE A 47 2.19 -13.92 9.05
N GLU A 48 0.95 -14.41 8.95
CA GLU A 48 -0.13 -14.02 9.87
C GLU A 48 0.09 -14.50 11.31
N LYS A 49 0.65 -15.70 11.49
CA LYS A 49 1.02 -16.19 12.83
C LYS A 49 2.09 -15.31 13.45
N GLU A 50 3.06 -14.90 12.66
CA GLU A 50 4.08 -13.95 13.08
C GLU A 50 3.46 -12.59 13.43
N ALA A 51 2.55 -12.08 12.61
CA ALA A 51 1.81 -10.84 12.89
C ALA A 51 1.04 -10.90 14.22
N THR A 52 0.35 -12.01 14.47
CA THR A 52 -0.37 -12.25 15.73
C THR A 52 0.59 -12.27 16.92
N SER A 53 1.75 -12.88 16.74
CA SER A 53 2.79 -12.96 17.77
C SER A 53 3.35 -11.56 18.08
N SER A 54 3.72 -10.79 17.06
CA SER A 54 4.16 -9.39 17.20
C SER A 54 3.11 -8.53 17.91
N ARG A 55 1.83 -8.67 17.54
CA ARG A 55 0.73 -7.94 18.20
C ARG A 55 0.63 -8.28 19.68
N SER A 56 0.80 -9.57 20.03
CA SER A 56 0.70 -10.04 21.42
C SER A 56 1.80 -9.49 22.35
N ILE A 57 2.97 -9.15 21.81
CA ILE A 57 4.08 -8.56 22.56
C ILE A 57 4.11 -7.02 22.50
N GLY A 58 3.13 -6.40 21.84
CA GLY A 58 2.99 -4.94 21.74
C GLY A 58 3.62 -4.31 20.49
N ASP A 59 4.20 -5.09 19.58
CA ASP A 59 4.82 -4.61 18.35
C ASP A 59 3.78 -4.37 17.24
N ILE A 60 2.90 -3.38 17.47
CA ILE A 60 1.75 -3.09 16.60
C ILE A 60 2.19 -2.78 15.16
N ARG A 61 3.22 -1.96 14.98
CA ARG A 61 3.73 -1.59 13.64
C ARG A 61 4.23 -2.81 12.86
N ILE A 62 4.91 -3.74 13.52
CA ILE A 62 5.40 -4.97 12.87
C ILE A 62 4.21 -5.87 12.48
N ALA A 63 3.24 -6.02 13.39
CA ALA A 63 2.04 -6.80 13.12
C ALA A 63 1.27 -6.29 11.90
N GLU A 64 1.03 -4.97 11.81
CA GLU A 64 0.32 -4.35 10.69
C GLU A 64 1.05 -4.54 9.35
N ARG A 65 2.39 -4.42 9.37
CA ARG A 65 3.22 -4.67 8.18
C ARG A 65 3.10 -6.13 7.73
N LEU A 66 3.17 -7.09 8.64
CA LEU A 66 3.04 -8.51 8.33
C LEU A 66 1.63 -8.86 7.82
N GLU A 67 0.59 -8.32 8.44
CA GLU A 67 -0.80 -8.49 7.96
C GLU A 67 -0.99 -7.93 6.54
N ARG A 68 -0.39 -6.77 6.26
CA ARG A 68 -0.40 -6.17 4.91
C ARG A 68 0.29 -7.09 3.89
N ARG A 69 1.47 -7.62 4.23
CA ARG A 69 2.22 -8.55 3.38
C ARG A 69 1.44 -9.84 3.09
N ALA A 70 0.85 -10.45 4.12
CA ALA A 70 0.04 -11.65 3.95
C ALA A 70 -1.16 -11.42 3.04
N ARG A 71 -1.85 -10.28 3.21
CA ARG A 71 -2.94 -9.85 2.32
C ARG A 71 -2.44 -9.62 0.89
N ALA A 72 -1.32 -8.94 0.69
CA ALA A 72 -0.75 -8.68 -0.63
C ALA A 72 -0.44 -9.98 -1.38
N ILE A 73 0.14 -10.97 -0.70
CA ILE A 73 0.43 -12.30 -1.28
C ILE A 73 -0.85 -12.99 -1.78
N ARG A 74 -1.95 -12.91 -1.02
CA ARG A 74 -3.24 -13.50 -1.43
C ARG A 74 -3.85 -12.77 -2.63
N ILE A 75 -3.89 -11.44 -2.57
CA ILE A 75 -4.39 -10.62 -3.70
C ILE A 75 -3.56 -10.91 -4.95
N PHE A 76 -2.24 -10.96 -4.82
CA PHE A 76 -1.34 -11.29 -5.92
C PHE A 76 -1.62 -12.66 -6.52
N TYR A 77 -1.91 -13.66 -5.69
CA TYR A 77 -2.24 -14.99 -6.20
C TYR A 77 -3.58 -15.02 -6.95
N ASP A 78 -4.61 -14.37 -6.41
CA ASP A 78 -5.96 -14.40 -6.98
C ASP A 78 -6.11 -13.47 -8.20
N HIS A 79 -5.33 -12.38 -8.26
CA HIS A 79 -5.52 -11.28 -9.22
C HIS A 79 -4.25 -10.85 -9.98
N GLY A 80 -3.08 -11.42 -9.67
CA GLY A 80 -1.81 -10.92 -10.18
C GLY A 80 -1.44 -9.56 -9.56
N LEU A 81 -0.60 -8.78 -10.25
CA LEU A 81 -0.23 -7.42 -9.84
C LEU A 81 -1.36 -6.42 -10.17
N ASP A 82 -2.54 -6.65 -9.62
CA ASP A 82 -3.66 -5.71 -9.69
C ASP A 82 -3.41 -4.57 -8.69
N THR A 83 -2.86 -3.48 -9.20
CA THR A 83 -2.47 -2.30 -8.40
C THR A 83 -3.64 -1.67 -7.67
N VAL A 84 -4.84 -1.69 -8.26
CA VAL A 84 -6.05 -1.11 -7.66
C VAL A 84 -6.49 -1.89 -6.43
N ARG A 85 -6.26 -3.22 -6.43
CA ARG A 85 -6.56 -4.08 -5.27
C ARG A 85 -5.46 -4.06 -4.23
N LEU A 86 -4.20 -3.93 -4.66
CA LEU A 86 -3.05 -3.98 -3.77
C LEU A 86 -2.84 -2.65 -3.03
N VAL A 87 -2.96 -1.51 -3.71
CA VAL A 87 -2.69 -0.18 -3.15
C VAL A 87 -4.03 0.53 -2.93
N PRO A 88 -4.50 0.66 -1.67
CA PRO A 88 -5.68 1.46 -1.39
C PRO A 88 -5.47 2.92 -1.85
N PRO A 89 -6.43 3.51 -2.58
CA PRO A 89 -6.30 4.89 -3.07
C PRO A 89 -6.28 5.90 -1.92
N VAL A 90 -6.88 5.57 -0.79
CA VAL A 90 -6.97 6.42 0.40
C VAL A 90 -6.71 5.57 1.63
N ASP A 91 -5.81 6.04 2.48
CA ASP A 91 -5.73 5.67 3.89
C ASP A 91 -6.15 6.90 4.72
N LEU A 92 -7.39 6.86 5.21
CA LEU A 92 -8.01 7.91 5.99
C LEU A 92 -9.18 7.31 6.77
N GLN A 93 -9.19 7.47 8.09
CA GLN A 93 -10.26 6.96 8.94
C GLN A 93 -11.38 8.01 9.11
N GLU A 94 -12.60 7.53 9.34
CA GLU A 94 -13.72 8.42 9.66
C GLU A 94 -13.47 9.14 10.99
N GLY A 95 -13.80 10.44 11.04
CA GLY A 95 -13.54 11.28 12.21
C GLY A 95 -12.09 11.75 12.35
N TYR A 96 -11.22 11.41 11.39
CA TYR A 96 -9.81 11.76 11.44
C TYR A 96 -9.59 13.28 11.44
N ARG A 97 -8.60 13.73 12.20
CA ARG A 97 -8.15 15.12 12.20
C ARG A 97 -6.64 15.13 12.27
N GLY A 98 -6.00 15.54 11.18
CA GLY A 98 -4.55 15.50 11.13
C GLY A 98 -4.02 15.82 9.75
N LYS A 99 -2.80 15.37 9.46
CA LYS A 99 -2.13 15.67 8.20
C LYS A 99 -2.44 14.60 7.18
N ILE A 100 -2.49 15.02 5.93
CA ILE A 100 -2.59 14.15 4.78
C ILE A 100 -1.47 14.48 3.80
N LEU A 101 -0.99 13.47 3.11
CA LEU A 101 0.00 13.59 2.05
C LEU A 101 -0.55 12.95 0.79
N LEU A 102 -0.49 13.70 -0.32
CA LEU A 102 -0.70 13.12 -1.64
C LEU A 102 0.63 12.48 -2.06
N VAL A 103 0.59 11.21 -2.41
CA VAL A 103 1.77 10.40 -2.71
C VAL A 103 1.68 9.93 -4.15
N SER A 104 2.76 10.15 -4.89
CA SER A 104 2.92 9.65 -6.26
C SER A 104 3.86 8.45 -6.26
N VAL A 105 3.45 7.38 -6.91
CA VAL A 105 4.26 6.17 -7.09
C VAL A 105 4.74 6.13 -8.53
N SER A 106 6.05 6.02 -8.72
CA SER A 106 6.70 5.97 -10.03
C SER A 106 7.54 4.70 -10.17
N GLY A 107 7.76 4.24 -11.40
CA GLY A 107 8.52 3.02 -11.67
C GLY A 107 7.78 1.72 -11.32
N GLY A 108 8.29 0.61 -11.86
CA GLY A 108 7.69 -0.72 -11.68
C GLY A 108 6.24 -0.83 -12.17
N ALA A 109 5.55 -1.86 -11.69
CA ALA A 109 4.16 -2.17 -11.98
C ALA A 109 3.17 -1.20 -11.29
N ALA A 110 3.60 -0.53 -10.22
CA ALA A 110 2.80 0.48 -9.52
C ALA A 110 2.98 1.91 -10.05
N GLY A 111 3.76 2.10 -11.12
CA GLY A 111 4.01 3.40 -11.71
C GLY A 111 2.74 4.10 -12.18
N GLY A 112 2.59 5.36 -11.82
CA GLY A 112 1.44 6.20 -12.18
C GLY A 112 0.30 6.18 -11.17
N ILE A 113 0.45 5.48 -10.03
CA ILE A 113 -0.52 5.55 -8.94
C ILE A 113 -0.33 6.86 -8.19
N THR A 114 -1.45 7.53 -7.90
CA THR A 114 -1.52 8.60 -6.91
C THR A 114 -2.46 8.16 -5.80
N CYS A 115 -2.01 8.24 -4.55
CA CYS A 115 -2.80 7.84 -3.40
C CYS A 115 -2.66 8.86 -2.26
N LEU A 116 -3.63 8.84 -1.33
CA LEU A 116 -3.67 9.72 -0.17
C LEU A 116 -3.35 8.92 1.09
N ARG A 117 -2.45 9.45 1.92
CA ARG A 117 -2.07 8.85 3.21
C ARG A 117 -2.26 9.86 4.33
N SER A 118 -2.82 9.40 5.44
CA SER A 118 -2.98 10.20 6.66
C SER A 118 -1.90 9.90 7.69
N GLY A 119 -1.58 10.88 8.54
CA GLY A 119 -0.73 10.67 9.71
C GLY A 119 -0.65 11.89 10.63
N ASP A 120 -0.43 11.63 11.92
CA ASP A 120 -0.51 12.67 12.96
C ASP A 120 0.77 13.47 13.10
N LEU A 121 1.89 12.88 12.69
CA LEU A 121 3.23 13.44 12.83
C LEU A 121 3.63 14.29 11.61
N TRP A 122 4.90 14.27 11.21
CA TRP A 122 5.42 15.09 10.10
C TRP A 122 5.07 14.47 8.75
N HIS A 123 4.94 15.29 7.70
CA HIS A 123 4.65 14.78 6.36
C HIS A 123 5.76 13.84 5.86
N GLU A 124 7.00 14.03 6.29
CA GLU A 124 8.15 13.18 5.96
C GLU A 124 7.96 11.76 6.51
N GLU A 125 7.37 11.63 7.71
CA GLU A 125 7.09 10.33 8.30
C GLU A 125 5.92 9.63 7.61
N ILE A 126 4.94 10.40 7.12
CA ILE A 126 3.89 9.87 6.23
C ILE A 126 4.50 9.35 4.94
N LEU A 127 5.41 10.12 4.31
CA LEU A 127 6.08 9.70 3.07
C LEU A 127 6.92 8.43 3.28
N MET A 128 7.70 8.38 4.36
CA MET A 128 8.50 7.19 4.71
C MET A 128 7.60 5.97 4.95
N SER A 129 6.49 6.15 5.67
CA SER A 129 5.52 5.07 5.92
C SER A 129 4.85 4.61 4.63
N ALA A 130 4.53 5.52 3.71
CA ALA A 130 4.00 5.19 2.39
C ALA A 130 5.02 4.40 1.55
N ALA A 131 6.31 4.77 1.59
CA ALA A 131 7.37 4.03 0.91
C ALA A 131 7.53 2.61 1.48
N GLU A 132 7.44 2.44 2.80
CA GLU A 132 7.42 1.12 3.44
C GLU A 132 6.18 0.31 3.05
N GLU A 133 5.01 0.95 3.00
CA GLU A 133 3.76 0.31 2.58
C GLU A 133 3.86 -0.24 1.15
N ILE A 134 4.26 0.58 0.18
CA ILE A 134 4.40 0.18 -1.22
C ILE A 134 5.38 -0.99 -1.38
N ARG A 135 6.48 -0.99 -0.62
CA ARG A 135 7.41 -2.12 -0.58
C ARG A 135 6.80 -3.37 0.05
N ASP A 136 6.06 -3.22 1.14
CA ASP A 136 5.36 -4.33 1.81
C ASP A 136 4.22 -4.91 0.96
N LEU A 137 3.71 -4.15 -0.01
CA LEU A 137 2.75 -4.60 -1.03
C LEU A 137 3.41 -5.30 -2.21
N GLY A 138 4.75 -5.36 -2.22
CA GLY A 138 5.54 -6.12 -3.18
C GLY A 138 5.88 -5.42 -4.48
N PHE A 139 5.95 -4.08 -4.44
CA PHE A 139 6.43 -3.26 -5.55
C PHE A 139 7.88 -2.84 -5.30
N GLU A 140 8.83 -3.77 -5.44
CA GLU A 140 10.25 -3.54 -5.13
C GLU A 140 10.96 -2.55 -6.07
N HIS A 141 10.40 -2.28 -7.24
CA HIS A 141 10.96 -1.33 -8.22
C HIS A 141 10.26 0.03 -8.21
N ALA A 142 9.28 0.23 -7.33
CA ALA A 142 8.57 1.48 -7.21
C ALA A 142 9.35 2.49 -6.35
N ALA A 143 9.38 3.73 -6.81
CA ALA A 143 9.76 4.90 -6.05
C ALA A 143 8.51 5.64 -5.57
N VAL A 144 8.60 6.26 -4.40
CA VAL A 144 7.49 6.94 -3.73
C VAL A 144 7.90 8.37 -3.44
N ASP A 145 7.20 9.31 -4.05
CA ASP A 145 7.47 10.73 -3.99
C ASP A 145 6.27 11.49 -3.42
N SER A 146 6.54 12.62 -2.76
CA SER A 146 5.49 13.52 -2.31
C SER A 146 4.94 14.33 -3.50
N ALA A 147 3.61 14.41 -3.59
CA ALA A 147 2.88 15.31 -4.47
C ALA A 147 2.24 16.48 -3.68
N GLY A 148 2.88 16.85 -2.57
CA GLY A 148 2.43 17.91 -1.66
C GLY A 148 1.59 17.38 -0.50
N GLY A 149 1.40 18.21 0.51
CA GLY A 149 0.62 17.86 1.69
C GLY A 149 -0.40 18.92 2.09
N ALA A 150 -1.34 18.48 2.91
CA ALA A 150 -2.37 19.31 3.51
C ALA A 150 -2.74 18.75 4.90
N SER A 151 -3.75 19.35 5.52
CA SER A 151 -4.46 18.82 6.68
C SER A 151 -5.91 18.50 6.30
N VAL A 152 -6.50 17.58 7.05
CA VAL A 152 -7.91 17.22 6.92
C VAL A 152 -8.59 17.25 8.29
N ARG A 153 -9.87 17.62 8.31
CA ARG A 153 -10.71 17.54 9.51
C ARG A 153 -12.13 17.11 9.15
N PHE A 154 -12.64 16.12 9.88
CA PHE A 154 -14.04 15.74 9.86
C PHE A 154 -14.79 16.61 10.88
N ASP A 155 -15.76 17.38 10.41
CA ASP A 155 -16.63 18.21 11.24
C ASP A 155 -17.86 17.41 11.71
N ALA A 156 -18.46 17.86 12.82
CA ALA A 156 -19.65 17.22 13.41
C ALA A 156 -20.89 17.27 12.49
N ASP A 157 -20.94 18.22 11.56
CA ASP A 157 -22.01 18.33 10.55
C ASP A 157 -21.84 17.36 9.37
N GLY A 158 -20.78 16.55 9.39
CA GLY A 158 -20.46 15.61 8.32
C GLY A 158 -19.70 16.22 7.15
N THR A 159 -19.22 17.46 7.28
CA THR A 159 -18.29 18.07 6.31
C THR A 159 -16.87 17.54 6.55
N ILE A 160 -16.16 17.22 5.47
CA ILE A 160 -14.72 16.96 5.49
C ILE A 160 -14.03 18.19 4.89
N ARG A 161 -13.17 18.85 5.68
CA ARG A 161 -12.39 20.01 5.24
C ARG A 161 -10.97 19.62 4.90
N ILE A 162 -10.49 20.05 3.75
CA ILE A 162 -9.09 19.95 3.31
C ILE A 162 -8.49 21.35 3.32
N TYR A 163 -7.43 21.57 4.09
CA TYR A 163 -6.87 22.90 4.32
C TYR A 163 -5.36 22.86 4.57
N GLY A 164 -4.71 24.02 4.48
CA GLY A 164 -3.28 24.18 4.77
C GLY A 164 -2.35 23.63 3.68
N THR A 165 -1.06 23.60 4.01
CA THR A 165 0.05 23.17 3.14
C THR A 165 1.07 22.39 3.97
N SER A 166 1.90 21.58 3.32
CA SER A 166 3.10 21.02 3.96
C SER A 166 4.23 22.05 3.96
N ASP A 167 4.93 22.20 5.08
CA ASP A 167 6.15 23.02 5.15
C ASP A 167 7.30 22.38 4.35
N SER A 168 7.34 21.05 4.30
CA SER A 168 8.43 20.28 3.70
C SER A 168 8.22 19.97 2.23
N PHE A 169 6.96 19.88 1.80
CA PHE A 169 6.61 19.46 0.44
C PHE A 169 5.68 20.43 -0.30
N GLY A 170 5.32 21.55 0.32
CA GLY A 170 4.36 22.48 -0.25
C GLY A 170 2.93 21.93 -0.31
N GLU A 171 2.10 22.63 -1.08
CA GLU A 171 0.67 22.36 -1.20
C GLU A 171 0.41 21.20 -2.15
N CYS A 172 -0.52 20.30 -1.79
CA CYS A 172 -1.01 19.28 -2.72
C CYS A 172 -2.10 19.84 -3.63
N ASP A 173 -2.34 19.15 -4.76
CA ASP A 173 -3.56 19.37 -5.53
C ASP A 173 -4.78 18.90 -4.72
N LYS A 174 -5.47 19.85 -4.08
CA LYS A 174 -6.64 19.59 -3.24
C LYS A 174 -7.85 19.12 -4.05
N THR A 175 -7.88 19.31 -5.37
CA THR A 175 -8.92 18.73 -6.23
C THR A 175 -8.74 17.22 -6.30
N ILE A 176 -7.51 16.76 -6.53
CA ILE A 176 -7.18 15.32 -6.51
C ILE A 176 -7.45 14.74 -5.13
N ALA A 177 -7.03 15.42 -4.05
CA ALA A 177 -7.29 14.96 -2.69
C ALA A 177 -8.79 14.87 -2.39
N SER A 178 -9.57 15.87 -2.78
CA SER A 178 -11.03 15.89 -2.65
C SER A 178 -11.68 14.73 -3.41
N ASP A 179 -11.29 14.47 -4.65
CA ASP A 179 -11.84 13.37 -5.45
C ASP A 179 -11.55 12.00 -4.83
N LEU A 180 -10.32 11.80 -4.34
CA LEU A 180 -9.93 10.57 -3.65
C LEU A 180 -10.77 10.36 -2.38
N ILE A 181 -10.86 11.38 -1.51
CA ILE A 181 -11.66 11.33 -0.28
C ILE A 181 -13.14 11.12 -0.61
N GLY A 182 -13.68 11.79 -1.64
CA GLY A 182 -15.09 11.70 -2.03
C GLY A 182 -15.50 10.30 -2.48
N ARG A 183 -14.59 9.55 -3.11
CA ARG A 183 -14.84 8.15 -3.47
C ARG A 183 -14.91 7.24 -2.24
N SER A 184 -14.12 7.53 -1.21
CA SER A 184 -14.12 6.78 0.05
C SER A 184 -15.27 7.16 0.98
N PHE A 185 -15.76 8.39 0.89
CA PHE A 185 -16.82 8.95 1.73
C PHE A 185 -17.92 9.61 0.87
N PRO A 186 -18.65 8.84 0.05
CA PRO A 186 -19.57 9.38 -0.96
C PRO A 186 -20.75 10.18 -0.41
N GLU A 187 -21.10 9.98 0.86
CA GLU A 187 -22.20 10.69 1.53
C GLU A 187 -21.74 11.97 2.25
N ARG A 188 -20.44 12.25 2.28
CA ARG A 188 -19.87 13.39 3.00
C ARG A 188 -19.67 14.58 2.06
N ARG A 189 -19.93 15.78 2.57
CA ARG A 189 -19.61 17.02 1.85
C ARG A 189 -18.13 17.31 2.00
N ILE A 190 -17.43 17.56 0.90
CA ILE A 190 -16.02 17.97 0.94
C ILE A 190 -15.91 19.47 0.67
N VAL A 191 -15.11 20.16 1.48
CA VAL A 191 -14.79 21.58 1.32
C VAL A 191 -13.28 21.74 1.25
N VAL A 192 -12.82 22.44 0.22
CA VAL A 192 -11.41 22.76 -0.01
C VAL A 192 -11.18 24.23 0.33
N GLU A 193 -10.16 24.48 1.15
CA GLU A 193 -9.73 25.82 1.60
C GLU A 193 -8.32 26.17 1.11
#